data_AF-A0A075AWL6-F1
#
_entry.id   AF-A0A075AWL6-F1
#
_cell.length_a   1.000
_cell.length_b   1.000
_cell.length_c   1.000
_cell.angle_alpha   90.00
_cell.angle_beta   90.00
_cell.angle_gamma   90.00
#
_symmetry.space_group_name_H-M   'P 1'
#
loop_
_entity.id
_entity.type
_entity.pdbx_description
1 polymer ?
#
loop_
_entity_poly.entity_id
_entity_poly.type
_entity_poly.pdbx_seq_one_letter_code
_entity_poly.pdbx_strand_id
1 'polypeptide(L)'
;MPMRPIDQIKSRTAFLFLHQSRWGMESILQNVSLSRDTKLDIMEKVKKGKPVIDKCYKKFNLFNFATPEEATRMAVPAGHWTPSDVRDSYFSWESLGIYSWYLRVIDKTDFPPYYELFKHEPIYGKLGLAPSQMNTFEKFFSQEHDTISDKNFLKALKVAEAWYWRCQSQRVYLLKQNKTTEEQAQLPKTLQTMMNECEKVIEAGTQRAFEEGYIAEPIENDFPVNGRSYKTINSEEVETLDKISLNRLNELSYIAGRELTDDNVYVRGVPSVWEAIEERIQYEEKSDQKS
;
A
#
# COMPACT_ATOMS: atom_id res chain seq x y z
N MET A 1 15.84 10.13 10.26
CA MET A 1 15.98 8.93 9.42
C MET A 1 16.28 9.39 8.01
N PRO A 2 17.35 8.92 7.34
CA PRO A 2 17.69 9.43 6.01
C PRO A 2 16.64 8.96 4.99
N MET A 3 15.92 9.91 4.40
CA MET A 3 14.98 9.66 3.32
C MET A 3 15.73 9.33 2.03
N ARG A 4 15.15 8.52 1.14
CA ARG A 4 15.73 8.29 -0.19
C ARG A 4 15.83 9.60 -0.97
N PRO A 5 16.86 9.77 -1.83
CA PRO A 5 17.01 10.97 -2.64
C PRO A 5 15.77 11.23 -3.50
N ILE A 6 15.39 12.51 -3.62
CA ILE A 6 14.16 12.91 -4.32
C ILE A 6 14.12 12.44 -5.78
N ASP A 7 15.28 12.37 -6.45
CA ASP A 7 15.38 11.89 -7.84
C ASP A 7 15.05 10.40 -7.97
N GLN A 8 15.35 9.59 -6.95
CA GLN A 8 14.90 8.19 -6.93
C GLN A 8 13.38 8.12 -6.79
N ILE A 9 12.79 8.98 -5.95
CA ILE A 9 11.34 9.03 -5.76
C ILE A 9 10.63 9.49 -7.04
N LYS A 10 11.14 10.52 -7.72
CA LYS A 10 10.67 10.94 -9.04
C LYS A 10 10.74 9.80 -10.06
N SER A 11 11.86 9.08 -10.09
CA SER A 11 12.07 7.98 -11.04
C SER A 11 11.10 6.83 -10.78
N ARG A 12 10.88 6.47 -9.51
CA ARG A 12 9.86 5.49 -9.10
C ARG A 12 8.44 5.93 -9.45
N THR A 13 8.11 7.21 -9.23
CA THR A 13 6.81 7.81 -9.61
C THR A 13 6.58 7.71 -11.12
N ALA A 14 7.57 8.11 -11.93
CA ALA A 14 7.49 8.06 -13.39
C ALA A 14 7.40 6.61 -13.92
N PHE A 15 8.12 5.67 -13.30
CA PHE A 15 8.00 4.24 -13.58
C PHE A 15 6.56 3.75 -13.34
N LEU A 16 6.03 4.01 -12.15
CA LEU A 16 4.69 3.58 -11.76
C LEU A 16 3.61 4.20 -12.64
N PHE A 17 3.77 5.47 -13.03
CA PHE A 17 2.87 6.13 -13.98
C PHE A 17 2.82 5.41 -15.33
N LEU A 18 3.99 5.05 -15.89
CA LEU A 18 4.07 4.30 -17.15
C LEU A 18 3.52 2.87 -16.99
N HIS A 19 3.81 2.20 -15.88
CA HIS A 19 3.25 0.89 -15.55
C HIS A 19 1.71 0.94 -15.46
N GLN A 20 1.16 1.96 -14.80
CA GLN A 20 -0.28 2.15 -14.67
C GLN A 20 -0.94 2.54 -16.00
N SER A 21 -0.25 3.33 -16.82
CA SER A 21 -0.69 3.60 -18.19
C SER A 21 -0.75 2.32 -19.02
N ARG A 22 0.21 1.41 -18.84
CA ARG A 22 0.18 0.09 -19.45
C ARG A 22 -0.96 -0.76 -18.92
N TRP A 23 -1.14 -0.83 -17.60
CA TRP A 23 -2.25 -1.54 -16.99
C TRP A 23 -3.61 -1.10 -17.56
N GLY A 24 -3.84 0.20 -17.73
CA GLY A 24 -5.06 0.73 -18.34
C GLY A 24 -5.27 0.19 -19.76
N MET A 25 -4.22 0.15 -20.58
CA MET A 25 -4.29 -0.41 -21.93
C MET A 25 -4.61 -1.92 -21.93
N GLU A 26 -3.89 -2.69 -21.10
CA GLU A 26 -4.04 -4.15 -21.00
C GLU A 26 -5.44 -4.53 -20.50
N SER A 27 -5.96 -3.80 -19.51
CA SER A 27 -7.32 -3.96 -18.96
C SER A 27 -8.38 -3.78 -20.03
N ILE A 28 -8.22 -2.78 -20.90
CA ILE A 28 -9.18 -2.52 -21.97
C ILE A 28 -9.13 -3.62 -23.04
N LEU A 29 -7.94 -4.09 -23.43
CA LEU A 29 -7.79 -5.16 -24.42
C LEU A 29 -8.44 -6.48 -23.96
N GLN A 30 -8.36 -6.77 -22.66
CA GLN A 30 -8.98 -7.95 -22.05
C GLN A 30 -10.49 -7.83 -21.88
N ASN A 31 -11.07 -6.62 -21.94
CA ASN A 31 -12.50 -6.44 -21.76
C ASN A 31 -13.29 -7.11 -22.91
N VAL A 32 -14.05 -8.15 -22.59
CA VAL A 32 -14.84 -8.95 -23.55
C VAL A 32 -16.02 -8.19 -24.15
N SER A 33 -16.49 -7.13 -23.51
CA SER A 33 -17.66 -6.36 -23.95
C SER A 33 -17.38 -5.37 -25.08
N LEU A 34 -16.10 -5.11 -25.39
CA LEU A 34 -15.73 -4.13 -26.41
C LEU A 34 -15.79 -4.72 -27.81
N SER A 35 -16.27 -3.89 -28.74
CA SER A 35 -16.29 -4.23 -30.16
C SER A 35 -14.87 -4.49 -30.68
N ARG A 36 -14.76 -5.31 -31.72
CA ARG A 36 -13.49 -5.60 -32.40
C ARG A 36 -12.81 -4.32 -32.89
N ASP A 37 -13.59 -3.39 -33.43
CA ASP A 37 -13.06 -2.13 -33.98
C ASP A 37 -12.48 -1.23 -32.88
N THR A 38 -13.15 -1.16 -31.73
CA THR A 38 -12.62 -0.45 -30.55
C THR A 38 -11.30 -1.06 -30.08
N LYS A 39 -11.20 -2.39 -30.03
CA LYS A 39 -9.94 -3.07 -29.65
C LYS A 39 -8.82 -2.78 -30.65
N LEU A 40 -9.11 -2.79 -31.95
CA LEU A 40 -8.13 -2.49 -32.99
C LEU A 40 -7.63 -1.04 -32.91
N ASP A 41 -8.52 -0.06 -32.71
CA ASP A 41 -8.14 1.36 -32.51
C ASP A 41 -7.21 1.52 -31.29
N ILE A 42 -7.53 0.84 -30.19
CA ILE A 42 -6.69 0.86 -28.98
C ILE A 42 -5.33 0.22 -29.24
N MET A 43 -5.28 -0.94 -29.89
CA MET A 43 -4.02 -1.60 -30.26
C MET A 43 -3.17 -0.69 -31.17
N GLU A 44 -3.79 0.04 -32.09
CA GLU A 44 -3.07 0.99 -32.94
C GLU A 44 -2.48 2.16 -32.13
N LYS A 45 -3.25 2.72 -31.19
CA LYS A 45 -2.78 3.75 -30.26
C LYS A 45 -1.63 3.24 -29.39
N VAL A 46 -1.73 2.02 -28.87
CA VAL A 46 -0.65 1.35 -28.11
C VAL A 46 0.60 1.20 -28.96
N LYS A 47 0.46 0.70 -30.20
CA LYS A 47 1.57 0.52 -31.13
C LYS A 47 2.27 1.84 -31.45
N LYS A 48 1.51 2.93 -31.57
CA LYS A 48 2.03 4.29 -31.78
C LYS A 48 2.70 4.87 -30.52
N GLY A 49 2.16 4.61 -29.33
CA GLY A 49 2.69 5.09 -28.06
C GLY A 49 3.92 4.34 -27.54
N LYS A 50 4.02 3.04 -27.85
CA LYS A 50 5.08 2.15 -27.34
C LYS A 50 6.51 2.67 -27.60
N PRO A 51 6.88 3.12 -28.81
CA PRO A 51 8.22 3.64 -29.05
C PRO A 51 8.59 4.82 -28.14
N VAL A 52 7.61 5.68 -27.80
CA VAL A 52 7.83 6.81 -26.88
C VAL A 52 8.01 6.32 -25.46
N ILE A 53 7.16 5.39 -25.01
CA ILE A 53 7.25 4.76 -23.69
C ILE A 53 8.61 4.06 -23.51
N ASP A 54 9.04 3.26 -24.48
CA ASP A 54 10.34 2.57 -24.46
C ASP A 54 11.51 3.58 -24.41
N LYS A 55 11.39 4.68 -25.16
CA LYS A 55 12.36 5.78 -25.10
C LYS A 55 12.38 6.45 -23.73
N CYS A 56 11.23 6.62 -23.06
CA CYS A 56 11.17 7.17 -21.70
C CYS A 56 11.88 6.26 -20.70
N TYR A 57 11.56 4.96 -20.72
CA TYR A 57 12.23 3.96 -19.88
C TYR A 57 13.75 4.01 -20.03
N LYS A 58 14.24 4.05 -21.27
CA LYS A 58 15.68 4.09 -21.58
C LYS A 58 16.33 5.41 -21.18
N LYS A 59 15.71 6.55 -21.50
CA LYS A 59 16.29 7.89 -21.26
C LYS A 59 16.48 8.18 -19.78
N PHE A 60 15.48 7.85 -18.96
CA PHE A 60 15.48 8.13 -17.52
C PHE A 60 15.88 6.91 -16.68
N ASN A 61 16.29 5.81 -17.33
CA ASN A 61 16.72 4.58 -16.67
C ASN A 61 15.70 4.04 -15.65
N LEU A 62 14.41 4.12 -15.99
CA LEU A 62 13.32 3.90 -15.03
C LEU A 62 13.20 2.44 -14.58
N PHE A 63 13.71 1.48 -15.37
CA PHE A 63 13.71 0.07 -14.99
C PHE A 63 14.57 -0.24 -13.77
N ASN A 64 15.55 0.62 -13.43
CA ASN A 64 16.34 0.48 -12.20
C ASN A 64 15.52 0.73 -10.92
N PHE A 65 14.30 1.26 -11.07
CA PHE A 65 13.40 1.55 -9.97
C PHE A 65 12.16 0.64 -9.97
N ALA A 66 12.15 -0.39 -10.81
CA ALA A 66 11.13 -1.42 -10.82
C ALA A 66 11.41 -2.47 -9.75
N THR A 67 10.36 -3.07 -9.16
CA THR A 67 10.52 -4.34 -8.45
C THR A 67 10.81 -5.47 -9.47
N PRO A 68 11.35 -6.62 -9.03
CA PRO A 68 11.56 -7.77 -9.91
C PRO A 68 10.28 -8.21 -10.63
N GLU A 69 9.14 -8.19 -9.94
CA GLU A 69 7.84 -8.58 -10.47
C GLU A 69 7.35 -7.59 -11.52
N GLU A 70 7.48 -6.29 -11.25
CA GLU A 70 7.11 -5.25 -12.20
C GLU A 70 8.02 -5.27 -13.43
N ALA A 71 9.32 -5.47 -13.26
CA ALA A 71 10.26 -5.58 -14.37
C ALA A 71 9.91 -6.79 -15.26
N THR A 72 9.65 -7.94 -14.64
CA THR A 72 9.21 -9.17 -15.32
C THR A 72 7.93 -8.93 -16.11
N ARG A 73 6.93 -8.30 -15.49
CA ARG A 73 5.65 -8.00 -16.11
C ARG A 73 5.78 -6.98 -17.25
N MET A 74 6.64 -5.99 -17.09
CA MET A 74 6.92 -4.99 -18.11
C MET A 74 7.71 -5.55 -19.30
N ALA A 75 8.42 -6.66 -19.14
CA ALA A 75 9.10 -7.34 -20.24
C ALA A 75 8.13 -8.13 -21.15
N VAL A 76 6.94 -8.50 -20.65
CA VAL A 76 5.90 -9.16 -21.45
C VAL A 76 5.50 -8.24 -22.62
N PRO A 77 5.27 -8.74 -23.85
CA PRO A 77 4.77 -7.92 -24.95
C PRO A 77 3.40 -7.28 -24.63
N ALA A 78 3.14 -6.10 -25.20
CA ALA A 78 1.86 -5.41 -25.01
C ALA A 78 0.67 -6.26 -25.52
N GLY A 79 -0.44 -6.29 -24.79
CA GLY A 79 -1.62 -7.10 -25.11
C GLY A 79 -1.52 -8.56 -24.69
N HIS A 80 -0.42 -8.94 -24.02
CA HIS A 80 -0.17 -10.32 -23.60
C HIS A 80 -0.10 -10.47 -22.08
N TRP A 81 -0.48 -9.44 -21.31
CA TRP A 81 -0.72 -9.61 -19.89
C TRP A 81 -1.83 -10.64 -19.69
N THR A 82 -1.63 -11.53 -18.72
CA THR A 82 -2.68 -12.45 -18.28
C THR A 82 -3.74 -11.70 -17.47
N PRO A 83 -4.91 -12.29 -17.21
CA PRO A 83 -5.89 -11.72 -16.29
C PRO A 83 -5.33 -11.53 -14.87
N SER A 84 -4.44 -12.43 -14.42
CA SER A 84 -3.71 -12.26 -13.16
C SER A 84 -2.79 -11.04 -13.20
N ASP A 85 -2.01 -10.84 -14.27
CA ASP A 85 -1.12 -9.68 -14.38
C ASP A 85 -1.87 -8.35 -14.29
N VAL A 86 -3.03 -8.27 -14.97
CA VAL A 86 -3.89 -7.09 -14.92
C VAL A 86 -4.45 -6.86 -13.53
N ARG A 87 -4.96 -7.91 -12.87
CA ARG A 87 -5.49 -7.80 -11.51
C ARG A 87 -4.41 -7.41 -10.51
N ASP A 88 -3.25 -8.04 -10.58
CA ASP A 88 -2.16 -7.84 -9.61
C ASP A 88 -1.51 -6.45 -9.79
N SER A 89 -1.56 -5.90 -11.00
CA SER A 89 -1.09 -4.54 -11.30
C SER A 89 -2.08 -3.43 -10.93
N TYR A 90 -3.35 -3.76 -10.68
CA TYR A 90 -4.37 -2.76 -10.32
C TYR A 90 -3.93 -1.95 -9.09
N PHE A 91 -3.35 -2.63 -8.08
CA PHE A 91 -2.98 -2.01 -6.82
C PHE A 91 -1.73 -1.13 -6.88
N SER A 92 -0.91 -1.17 -7.94
CA SER A 92 0.23 -0.23 -8.04
C SER A 92 -0.24 1.23 -8.18
N TRP A 93 -1.55 1.44 -8.34
CA TRP A 93 -2.18 2.74 -8.19
C TRP A 93 -1.98 3.33 -6.80
N GLU A 94 -2.12 2.51 -5.76
CA GLU A 94 -1.93 2.91 -4.38
C GLU A 94 -0.51 3.42 -4.15
N SER A 95 0.48 2.71 -4.70
CA SER A 95 1.88 3.13 -4.72
C SER A 95 2.05 4.48 -5.40
N LEU A 96 1.49 4.66 -6.60
CA LEU A 96 1.59 5.92 -7.33
C LEU A 96 0.99 7.09 -6.54
N GLY A 97 -0.12 6.86 -5.83
CA GLY A 97 -0.74 7.86 -4.97
C GLY A 97 0.16 8.29 -3.82
N ILE A 98 0.84 7.36 -3.15
CA ILE A 98 1.76 7.64 -2.05
C ILE A 98 2.93 8.50 -2.52
N TYR A 99 3.54 8.15 -3.66
CA TYR A 99 4.64 8.94 -4.21
C TYR A 99 4.19 10.33 -4.68
N SER A 100 3.03 10.41 -5.31
CA SER A 100 2.44 11.69 -5.74
C SER A 100 2.12 12.59 -4.55
N TRP A 101 1.62 12.01 -3.45
CA TRP A 101 1.41 12.73 -2.19
C TRP A 101 2.73 13.20 -1.59
N TYR A 102 3.73 12.32 -1.53
CA TYR A 102 5.03 12.65 -0.95
C TYR A 102 5.73 13.80 -1.70
N LEU A 103 5.66 13.79 -3.03
CA LEU A 103 6.18 14.85 -3.91
C LEU A 103 5.26 16.10 -3.97
N ARG A 104 4.18 16.14 -3.18
CA ARG A 104 3.16 17.21 -3.17
C ARG A 104 2.61 17.55 -4.55
N VAL A 105 2.54 16.56 -5.43
CA VAL A 105 1.86 16.66 -6.73
C VAL A 105 0.35 16.69 -6.51
N ILE A 106 -0.15 15.86 -5.59
CA ILE A 106 -1.52 15.94 -5.10
C ILE A 106 -1.57 16.69 -3.78
N ASP A 107 -2.74 17.22 -3.42
CA ASP A 107 -2.87 18.05 -2.22
C ASP A 107 -2.65 17.20 -0.96
N LYS A 108 -2.18 17.82 0.12
CA LYS A 108 -1.96 17.12 1.39
C LYS A 108 -3.23 16.44 1.91
N THR A 109 -4.39 17.04 1.64
CA THR A 109 -5.72 16.52 1.98
C THR A 109 -6.16 15.34 1.13
N ASP A 110 -5.45 15.07 0.02
CA ASP A 110 -5.77 13.99 -0.91
C ASP A 110 -5.15 12.65 -0.47
N PHE A 111 -4.49 12.56 0.69
CA PHE A 111 -4.14 11.27 1.28
C PHE A 111 -5.37 10.67 1.93
N PRO A 112 -6.00 9.64 1.33
CA PRO A 112 -7.28 9.16 1.79
C PRO A 112 -7.13 8.36 3.11
N PRO A 113 -8.22 8.18 3.86
CA PRO A 113 -8.24 7.24 4.97
C PRO A 113 -7.81 5.83 4.53
N TYR A 114 -7.39 4.99 5.47
CA TYR A 114 -6.90 3.63 5.15
C TYR A 114 -8.00 2.66 4.71
N TYR A 115 -9.25 3.08 4.81
CA TYR A 115 -10.40 2.37 4.27
C TYR A 115 -10.88 2.87 2.91
N GLU A 116 -10.10 3.75 2.28
CA GLU A 116 -10.35 4.25 0.92
C GLU A 116 -9.07 4.18 0.09
N LEU A 117 -9.19 3.78 -1.18
CA LEU A 117 -8.12 3.83 -2.17
C LEU A 117 -7.85 5.27 -2.62
N PHE A 118 -6.64 5.55 -3.10
CA PHE A 118 -6.40 6.79 -3.84
C PHE A 118 -7.31 6.88 -5.08
N LYS A 119 -7.89 8.06 -5.33
CA LYS A 119 -8.72 8.31 -6.52
C LYS A 119 -7.86 8.43 -7.78
N HIS A 120 -8.37 7.92 -8.90
CA HIS A 120 -7.62 7.83 -10.15
C HIS A 120 -7.37 9.20 -10.79
N GLU A 121 -8.44 9.97 -10.92
CA GLU A 121 -8.51 11.19 -11.70
C GLU A 121 -7.59 12.30 -11.16
N PRO A 122 -7.52 12.56 -9.84
CA PRO A 122 -6.65 13.62 -9.31
C PRO A 122 -5.17 13.37 -9.55
N ILE A 123 -4.71 12.12 -9.43
CA ILE A 123 -3.28 11.78 -9.60
C ILE A 123 -2.86 11.94 -11.05
N TYR A 124 -3.61 11.37 -12.00
CA TYR A 124 -3.30 11.50 -13.44
C TYR A 124 -3.32 12.97 -13.89
N GLY A 125 -4.35 13.72 -13.49
CA GLY A 125 -4.49 15.12 -13.87
C GLY A 125 -3.38 16.01 -13.31
N LYS A 126 -2.97 15.79 -12.05
CA LYS A 126 -1.98 16.64 -11.37
C LYS A 126 -0.53 16.26 -11.69
N LEU A 127 -0.22 15.00 -12.00
CA LEU A 127 1.14 14.59 -12.40
C LEU A 127 1.61 15.27 -13.69
N GLY A 128 0.68 15.63 -14.59
CA GLY A 128 1.00 16.30 -15.84
C GLY A 128 1.87 15.46 -16.79
N LEU A 129 1.98 14.16 -16.54
CA LEU A 129 2.66 13.19 -17.39
C LEU A 129 1.70 12.71 -18.47
N ALA A 130 2.23 12.52 -19.68
CA ALA A 130 1.51 11.88 -20.77
C ALA A 130 2.39 10.78 -21.39
N PRO A 131 1.95 9.50 -21.40
CA PRO A 131 2.82 8.36 -21.78
C PRO A 131 3.41 8.48 -23.19
N SER A 132 2.70 9.16 -24.09
CA SER A 132 3.09 9.38 -25.48
C SER A 132 3.88 10.67 -25.71
N GLN A 133 4.22 11.43 -24.68
CA GLN A 133 4.83 12.75 -24.80
C GLN A 133 6.08 12.88 -23.91
N MET A 134 7.26 12.66 -24.49
CA MET A 134 8.56 12.70 -23.80
C MET A 134 8.81 14.02 -23.04
N ASN A 135 8.42 15.16 -23.62
CA ASN A 135 8.61 16.48 -23.02
C ASN A 135 7.89 16.63 -21.67
N THR A 136 6.80 15.89 -21.43
CA THR A 136 6.13 15.90 -20.12
C THR A 136 6.99 15.27 -19.02
N PHE A 137 7.73 14.21 -19.35
CA PHE A 137 8.69 13.59 -18.42
C PHE A 137 9.90 14.50 -18.19
N GLU A 138 10.45 15.10 -19.23
CA GLU A 138 11.55 16.07 -19.10
C GLU A 138 11.18 17.24 -18.18
N LYS A 139 9.95 17.76 -18.34
CA LYS A 139 9.39 18.79 -17.46
C LYS A 139 9.24 18.27 -16.02
N PHE A 140 8.70 17.07 -15.83
CA PHE A 140 8.52 16.48 -14.50
C PHE A 140 9.84 16.30 -13.74
N PHE A 141 10.90 15.81 -14.42
CA PHE A 141 12.22 15.63 -13.81
C PHE A 141 12.93 16.94 -13.52
N SER A 142 12.81 17.94 -14.41
CA SER A 142 13.43 19.27 -14.24
C SER A 142 12.72 20.16 -13.22
N GLN A 143 11.45 19.90 -12.95
CA GLN A 143 10.69 20.62 -11.91
C GLN A 143 11.28 20.33 -10.52
N GLU A 144 11.41 21.36 -9.70
CA GLU A 144 11.63 21.20 -8.26
C GLU A 144 10.31 20.79 -7.61
N HIS A 145 10.37 19.79 -6.72
CA HIS A 145 9.20 19.32 -5.98
C HIS A 145 9.45 19.58 -4.50
N ASP A 146 8.49 20.25 -3.87
CA ASP A 146 8.42 20.27 -2.42
C ASP A 146 8.03 18.87 -1.94
N THR A 147 8.63 18.40 -0.85
CA THR A 147 8.22 17.16 -0.23
C THR A 147 7.31 17.38 0.97
N ILE A 148 6.58 16.34 1.36
CA ILE A 148 5.89 16.32 2.65
C ILE A 148 6.92 16.45 3.77
N SER A 149 6.66 17.37 4.71
CA SER A 149 7.52 17.57 5.88
C SER A 149 7.72 16.26 6.67
N ASP A 150 8.92 16.04 7.21
CA ASP A 150 9.29 14.86 8.01
C ASP A 150 8.26 14.49 9.07
N LYS A 151 7.71 15.48 9.80
CA LYS A 151 6.68 15.24 10.83
C LYS A 151 5.42 14.58 10.27
N ASN A 152 4.91 15.09 9.14
CA ASN A 152 3.71 14.57 8.49
C ASN A 152 3.99 13.21 7.84
N PHE A 153 5.18 13.04 7.24
CA PHE A 153 5.61 11.78 6.68
C PHE A 153 5.72 10.68 7.76
N LEU A 154 6.40 10.97 8.88
CA LEU A 154 6.52 10.03 9.99
C LEU A 154 5.16 9.68 10.58
N LYS A 155 4.25 10.66 10.69
CA LYS A 155 2.86 10.37 11.11
C LYS A 155 2.18 9.40 10.14
N ALA A 156 2.28 9.62 8.83
CA ALA A 156 1.67 8.73 7.84
C ALA A 156 2.24 7.30 7.91
N LEU A 157 3.55 7.17 8.12
CA LEU A 157 4.22 5.87 8.29
C LEU A 157 3.69 5.12 9.53
N LYS A 158 3.58 5.79 10.68
CA LYS A 158 3.03 5.18 11.90
C LYS A 158 1.56 4.79 11.77
N VAL A 159 0.77 5.60 11.05
CA VAL A 159 -0.61 5.23 10.71
C VAL A 159 -0.62 3.96 9.85
N ALA A 160 0.29 3.84 8.87
CA ALA A 160 0.41 2.64 8.04
C ALA A 160 0.72 1.40 8.87
N GLU A 161 1.70 1.51 9.76
CA GLU A 161 2.10 0.45 10.69
C GLU A 161 0.91 0.00 11.56
N ALA A 162 0.16 0.95 12.13
CA ALA A 162 -1.01 0.65 12.97
C ALA A 162 -2.13 -0.07 12.20
N TRP A 163 -2.45 0.39 10.99
CA TRP A 163 -3.46 -0.27 10.14
C TRP A 163 -3.01 -1.65 9.69
N TYR A 164 -1.75 -1.79 9.26
CA TYR A 164 -1.21 -3.08 8.83
C TYR A 164 -1.21 -4.09 10.00
N TRP A 165 -0.78 -3.64 11.18
CA TRP A 165 -0.86 -4.41 12.41
C TRP A 165 -2.29 -4.91 12.66
N ARG A 166 -3.29 -4.03 12.58
CA ARG A 166 -4.69 -4.40 12.79
C ARG A 166 -5.17 -5.42 11.76
N CYS A 167 -4.77 -5.30 10.50
CA CYS A 167 -5.06 -6.29 9.45
C CYS A 167 -4.46 -7.66 9.80
N GLN A 168 -3.23 -7.72 10.33
CA GLN A 168 -2.63 -8.99 10.77
C GLN A 168 -3.35 -9.57 11.99
N SER A 169 -3.73 -8.74 12.97
CA SER A 169 -4.52 -9.19 14.13
C SER A 169 -5.89 -9.76 13.71
N GLN A 170 -6.48 -9.28 12.61
CA GLN A 170 -7.71 -9.85 12.07
C GLN A 170 -7.53 -11.32 11.67
N ARG A 171 -6.37 -11.70 11.13
CA ARG A 171 -6.10 -13.09 10.71
C ARG A 171 -6.12 -14.04 11.91
N VAL A 172 -5.53 -13.60 13.04
CA VAL A 172 -5.56 -14.36 14.31
C VAL A 172 -6.98 -14.43 14.87
N TYR A 173 -7.71 -13.32 14.82
CA TYR A 173 -9.11 -13.28 15.26
C TYR A 173 -10.00 -14.22 14.42
N LEU A 174 -9.88 -14.20 13.09
CA LEU A 174 -10.64 -15.10 12.21
C LEU A 174 -10.24 -16.56 12.41
N LEU A 175 -8.97 -16.85 12.70
CA LEU A 175 -8.53 -18.20 13.04
C LEU A 175 -9.25 -18.74 14.30
N LYS A 176 -9.49 -17.87 15.30
CA LYS A 176 -10.26 -18.20 16.51
C LYS A 176 -11.71 -18.49 16.20
N GLN A 177 -12.34 -17.69 15.33
CA GLN A 177 -13.76 -17.85 14.98
C GLN A 177 -14.02 -19.08 14.10
N ASN A 178 -13.07 -19.45 13.24
CA ASN A 178 -13.25 -20.49 12.22
C ASN A 178 -12.84 -21.90 12.67
N LYS A 179 -12.34 -22.08 13.89
CA LYS A 179 -11.86 -23.38 14.40
C LYS A 179 -12.68 -23.86 15.59
N THR A 180 -12.99 -25.15 15.63
CA THR A 180 -13.63 -25.75 16.82
C THR A 180 -12.66 -25.79 18.00
N THR A 181 -13.18 -25.94 19.22
CA THR A 181 -12.34 -26.09 20.41
C THR A 181 -11.34 -27.24 20.29
N GLU A 182 -11.72 -28.37 19.68
CA GLU A 182 -10.79 -29.50 19.47
C GLU A 182 -9.68 -29.14 18.46
N GLU A 183 -10.01 -28.44 17.38
CA GLU A 183 -9.02 -28.00 16.39
C GLU A 183 -8.05 -26.97 16.97
N GLN A 184 -8.54 -26.08 17.84
CA GLN A 184 -7.71 -25.09 18.52
C GLN A 184 -6.71 -25.76 19.47
N ALA A 185 -7.12 -26.82 20.18
CA ALA A 185 -6.26 -27.55 21.10
C ALA A 185 -5.06 -28.24 20.41
N GLN A 186 -5.15 -28.50 19.10
CA GLN A 186 -4.07 -29.11 18.29
C GLN A 186 -3.04 -28.10 17.78
N LEU A 187 -3.30 -26.80 17.90
CA LEU A 187 -2.39 -25.75 17.44
C LEU A 187 -1.18 -25.62 18.39
N PRO A 188 -0.05 -25.05 17.93
CA PRO A 188 1.07 -24.72 18.82
C PRO A 188 0.62 -23.83 19.99
N LYS A 189 1.12 -24.09 21.21
CA LYS A 189 0.72 -23.36 22.43
C LYS A 189 0.80 -21.84 22.27
N THR A 190 1.85 -21.33 21.62
CA THR A 190 2.00 -19.89 21.34
C THR A 190 0.84 -19.32 20.54
N LEU A 191 0.35 -20.05 19.54
CA LEU A 191 -0.77 -19.61 18.71
C LEU A 191 -2.09 -19.68 19.50
N GLN A 192 -2.26 -20.69 20.36
CA GLN A 192 -3.41 -20.76 21.27
C GLN A 192 -3.44 -19.53 22.20
N THR A 193 -2.30 -19.16 22.79
CA THR A 193 -2.18 -17.94 23.63
C THR A 193 -2.57 -16.69 22.82
N MET A 194 -1.99 -16.51 21.64
CA MET A 194 -2.32 -15.38 20.76
C MET A 194 -3.81 -15.31 20.43
N MET A 195 -4.46 -16.44 20.15
CA MET A 195 -5.90 -16.50 19.87
C MET A 195 -6.75 -16.16 21.10
N ASN A 196 -6.37 -16.65 22.28
CA ASN A 196 -7.09 -16.36 23.52
C ASN A 196 -7.00 -14.88 23.91
N GLU A 197 -5.86 -14.25 23.65
CA GLU A 197 -5.60 -12.85 24.02
C GLU A 197 -5.91 -11.84 22.92
N CYS A 198 -6.18 -12.28 21.68
CA CYS A 198 -6.28 -11.40 20.51
C CYS A 198 -7.26 -10.23 20.69
N GLU A 199 -8.41 -10.43 21.33
CA GLU A 199 -9.41 -9.38 21.55
C GLU A 199 -8.90 -8.28 22.49
N LYS A 200 -8.28 -8.68 23.62
CA LYS A 200 -7.67 -7.74 24.57
C LYS A 200 -6.53 -6.96 23.91
N VAL A 201 -5.73 -7.66 23.11
CA VAL A 201 -4.61 -7.07 22.35
C VAL A 201 -5.13 -6.07 21.30
N ILE A 202 -6.20 -6.40 20.58
CA ILE A 202 -6.86 -5.51 19.63
C ILE A 202 -7.40 -4.27 20.34
N GLU A 203 -8.07 -4.43 21.46
CA GLU A 203 -8.62 -3.32 22.26
C GLU A 203 -7.50 -2.40 22.78
N ALA A 204 -6.45 -2.96 23.39
CA ALA A 204 -5.33 -2.19 23.90
C ALA A 204 -4.57 -1.45 22.78
N GLY A 205 -4.32 -2.12 21.65
CA GLY A 205 -3.67 -1.51 20.49
C GLY A 205 -4.53 -0.45 19.82
N THR A 206 -5.85 -0.63 19.77
CA THR A 206 -6.82 0.37 19.28
C THR A 206 -6.79 1.61 20.16
N GLN A 207 -6.89 1.46 21.48
CA GLN A 207 -6.84 2.56 22.43
C GLN A 207 -5.52 3.34 22.28
N ARG A 208 -4.40 2.63 22.15
CA ARG A 208 -3.09 3.25 21.93
C ARG A 208 -3.02 4.02 20.60
N ALA A 209 -3.53 3.45 19.51
CA ALA A 209 -3.56 4.11 18.21
C ALA A 209 -4.43 5.37 18.22
N PHE A 210 -5.52 5.38 19.00
CA PHE A 210 -6.36 6.55 19.18
C PHE A 210 -5.67 7.64 20.00
N GLU A 211 -5.06 7.30 21.14
CA GLU A 211 -4.30 8.24 21.99
C GLU A 211 -3.16 8.93 21.22
N GLU A 212 -2.50 8.20 20.33
CA GLU A 212 -1.44 8.71 19.47
C GLU A 212 -1.96 9.47 18.23
N GLY A 213 -3.28 9.50 18.02
CA GLY A 213 -3.93 10.17 16.91
C GLY A 213 -3.63 9.54 15.54
N TYR A 214 -3.44 8.23 15.51
CA TYR A 214 -3.25 7.44 14.29
C TYR A 214 -4.59 6.99 13.67
N ILE A 215 -5.63 6.85 14.48
CA ILE A 215 -6.99 6.54 14.04
C ILE A 215 -7.98 7.57 14.58
N ALA A 216 -9.19 7.59 13.99
CA ALA A 216 -10.32 8.31 14.55
C ALA A 216 -10.86 7.60 15.81
N GLU A 217 -11.91 8.15 16.41
CA GLU A 217 -12.54 7.58 17.60
C GLU A 217 -12.91 6.09 17.39
N PRO A 218 -12.46 5.19 18.30
CA PRO A 218 -12.74 3.77 18.18
C PRO A 218 -14.24 3.46 18.17
N ILE A 219 -14.63 2.44 17.40
CA ILE A 219 -16.00 1.92 17.37
C ILE A 219 -15.99 0.50 17.92
N GLU A 220 -16.70 0.29 19.04
CA GLU A 220 -16.72 -0.98 19.77
C GLU A 220 -15.32 -1.51 20.11
N ASN A 221 -14.46 -0.61 20.62
CA ASN A 221 -13.07 -0.87 21.01
C ASN A 221 -12.17 -1.36 19.86
N ASP A 222 -12.50 -0.97 18.62
CA ASP A 222 -11.75 -1.36 17.42
C ASP A 222 -11.53 -0.16 16.46
N PHE A 223 -10.69 -0.37 15.44
CA PHE A 223 -10.42 0.58 14.37
C PHE A 223 -11.70 0.96 13.63
N PRO A 224 -11.99 2.26 13.44
CA PRO A 224 -13.17 2.71 12.72
C PRO A 224 -12.97 2.56 11.20
N VAL A 225 -13.91 1.88 10.54
CA VAL A 225 -13.97 1.68 9.09
C VAL A 225 -15.34 2.16 8.60
N ASN A 226 -15.41 3.34 7.98
CA ASN A 226 -16.66 3.90 7.44
C ASN A 226 -17.84 3.84 8.43
N GLY A 227 -17.62 4.27 9.68
CA GLY A 227 -18.65 4.29 10.72
C GLY A 227 -18.99 2.92 11.34
N ARG A 228 -18.20 1.88 11.03
CA ARG A 228 -18.31 0.54 11.63
C ARG A 228 -17.00 0.15 12.32
N SER A 229 -17.09 -0.84 13.19
CA SER A 229 -15.93 -1.50 13.81
C SER A 229 -15.23 -2.41 12.81
N TYR A 230 -13.89 -2.42 12.74
CA TYR A 230 -13.13 -3.26 11.80
C TYR A 230 -13.57 -4.74 11.87
N LYS A 231 -13.78 -5.30 13.07
CA LYS A 231 -14.22 -6.70 13.25
C LYS A 231 -15.54 -7.07 12.56
N THR A 232 -16.37 -6.08 12.19
CA THR A 232 -17.71 -6.27 11.61
C THR A 232 -17.78 -6.15 10.10
N ILE A 233 -16.66 -5.78 9.46
CA ILE A 233 -16.61 -5.66 7.99
C ILE A 233 -16.53 -7.03 7.33
N ASN A 234 -16.93 -7.12 6.06
CA ASN A 234 -16.94 -8.41 5.36
C ASN A 234 -15.54 -8.83 4.87
N SER A 235 -15.39 -10.06 4.37
CA SER A 235 -14.10 -10.61 3.95
C SER A 235 -13.45 -9.87 2.77
N GLU A 236 -14.24 -9.34 1.83
CA GLU A 236 -13.75 -8.54 0.70
C GLU A 236 -13.20 -7.19 1.18
N GLU A 237 -13.87 -6.57 2.14
CA GLU A 237 -13.41 -5.35 2.80
C GLU A 237 -12.11 -5.60 3.57
N VAL A 238 -12.00 -6.72 4.30
CA VAL A 238 -10.75 -7.12 4.98
C VAL A 238 -9.60 -7.27 3.99
N GLU A 239 -9.82 -7.98 2.87
CA GLU A 239 -8.78 -8.18 1.86
C GLU A 239 -8.33 -6.84 1.24
N THR A 240 -9.28 -5.93 1.01
CA THR A 240 -8.99 -4.60 0.48
C THR A 240 -8.16 -3.77 1.48
N LEU A 241 -8.52 -3.77 2.76
CA LEU A 241 -7.77 -3.06 3.81
C LEU A 241 -6.37 -3.64 4.02
N ASP A 242 -6.23 -4.95 3.96
CA ASP A 242 -4.92 -5.62 4.04
C ASP A 242 -4.01 -5.17 2.90
N LYS A 243 -4.54 -5.11 1.66
CA LYS A 243 -3.78 -4.60 0.50
C LYS A 243 -3.44 -3.12 0.63
N ILE A 244 -4.38 -2.26 1.07
CA ILE A 244 -4.13 -0.83 1.25
C ILE A 244 -3.05 -0.60 2.30
N SER A 245 -3.21 -1.20 3.47
CA SER A 245 -2.28 -1.01 4.60
C SER A 245 -0.88 -1.52 4.28
N LEU A 246 -0.77 -2.70 3.66
CA LEU A 246 0.50 -3.27 3.22
C LEU A 246 1.18 -2.40 2.16
N ASN A 247 0.48 -1.99 1.10
CA ASN A 247 1.06 -1.14 0.06
C ASN A 247 1.53 0.20 0.66
N ARG A 248 0.71 0.83 1.50
CA ARG A 248 1.09 2.08 2.18
C ARG A 248 2.33 1.92 3.03
N LEU A 249 2.39 0.88 3.84
CA LEU A 249 3.53 0.61 4.70
C LEU A 249 4.80 0.35 3.88
N ASN A 250 4.70 -0.44 2.80
CA ASN A 250 5.81 -0.77 1.92
C ASN A 250 6.39 0.47 1.24
N GLU A 251 5.55 1.29 0.62
CA GLU A 251 6.02 2.43 -0.17
C GLU A 251 6.49 3.58 0.74
N LEU A 252 5.82 3.82 1.87
CA LEU A 252 6.32 4.78 2.87
C LEU A 252 7.66 4.30 3.45
N SER A 253 7.82 3.00 3.74
CA SER A 253 9.09 2.44 4.18
C SER A 253 10.18 2.59 3.12
N TYR A 254 9.86 2.35 1.86
CA TYR A 254 10.78 2.56 0.75
C TYR A 254 11.27 4.00 0.69
N ILE A 255 10.36 4.99 0.76
CA ILE A 255 10.72 6.43 0.79
C ILE A 255 11.63 6.73 1.99
N ALA A 256 11.35 6.11 3.14
CA ALA A 256 12.18 6.23 4.33
C ALA A 256 13.56 5.56 4.20
N GLY A 257 13.87 4.88 3.09
CA GLY A 257 15.12 4.16 2.90
C GLY A 257 15.17 2.81 3.60
N ARG A 258 14.02 2.27 4.02
CA ARG A 258 13.89 0.89 4.50
C ARG A 258 13.56 -0.02 3.32
N GLU A 259 14.09 -1.23 3.36
CA GLU A 259 13.61 -2.32 2.52
C GLU A 259 12.83 -3.24 3.44
N LEU A 260 11.51 -3.28 3.27
CA LEU A 260 10.69 -4.34 3.84
C LEU A 260 10.88 -5.55 2.94
N THR A 261 11.76 -6.45 3.34
CA THR A 261 11.78 -7.81 2.80
C THR A 261 10.67 -8.61 3.47
N ASP A 262 10.13 -9.64 2.81
CA ASP A 262 9.10 -10.51 3.41
C ASP A 262 9.51 -11.06 4.79
N ASP A 263 10.81 -11.17 5.05
CA ASP A 263 11.38 -11.61 6.33
C ASP A 263 11.53 -10.50 7.41
N ASN A 264 11.35 -9.21 7.07
CA ASN A 264 11.63 -8.05 7.94
C ASN A 264 10.48 -7.04 8.01
N VAL A 265 9.24 -7.53 8.19
CA VAL A 265 8.11 -6.65 8.49
C VAL A 265 8.21 -6.04 9.92
N TYR A 266 9.13 -6.55 10.75
CA TYR A 266 9.47 -5.98 12.06
C TYR A 266 10.52 -4.86 11.92
N VAL A 267 10.03 -3.63 12.04
CA VAL A 267 10.81 -2.39 11.94
C VAL A 267 11.87 -2.33 13.05
N ARG A 268 13.17 -2.36 12.69
CA ARG A 268 14.25 -2.02 13.64
C ARG A 268 14.31 -0.50 13.85
N GLY A 269 14.21 -0.06 15.11
CA GLY A 269 14.58 1.31 15.54
C GLY A 269 13.44 2.32 15.70
N VAL A 270 12.18 1.89 15.58
CA VAL A 270 10.99 2.60 16.09
C VAL A 270 10.22 1.53 16.86
N PRO A 271 9.85 1.74 18.14
CA PRO A 271 9.03 0.79 18.87
C PRO A 271 7.82 0.45 18.01
N SER A 272 7.80 -0.76 17.44
CA SER A 272 6.66 -1.20 16.68
C SER A 272 5.44 -1.23 17.61
N VAL A 273 4.24 -1.16 17.05
CA VAL A 273 3.02 -1.39 17.84
C VAL A 273 3.13 -2.71 18.62
N TRP A 274 3.85 -3.70 18.08
CA TRP A 274 4.19 -4.92 18.83
C TRP A 274 5.13 -4.75 20.00
N GLU A 275 6.24 -4.05 19.87
CA GLU A 275 7.16 -3.84 20.99
C GLU A 275 6.45 -3.07 22.12
N ALA A 276 5.61 -2.09 21.80
CA ALA A 276 4.82 -1.36 22.78
C ALA A 276 3.72 -2.23 23.44
N ILE A 277 3.13 -3.17 22.70
CA ILE A 277 2.13 -4.11 23.23
C ILE A 277 2.81 -5.17 24.12
N GLU A 278 3.95 -5.71 23.70
CA GLU A 278 4.75 -6.65 24.50
C GLU A 278 5.20 -6.01 25.82
N GLU A 279 5.69 -4.76 25.79
CA GLU A 279 6.04 -4.01 27.00
C GLU A 279 4.85 -3.85 27.95
N ARG A 280 3.64 -3.62 27.42
CA ARG A 280 2.43 -3.44 28.24
C ARG A 280 1.90 -4.75 28.81
N ILE A 281 1.89 -5.83 28.04
CA ILE A 281 1.55 -7.18 28.53
C ILE A 281 2.50 -7.57 29.67
N GLN A 282 3.81 -7.38 29.48
CA GLN A 282 4.81 -7.66 30.51
C GLN A 282 4.66 -6.78 31.77
N TYR A 283 4.15 -5.56 31.62
CA TYR A 283 3.87 -4.66 32.75
C TYR A 283 2.65 -5.14 33.54
N GLU A 284 1.56 -5.52 32.87
CA GLU A 284 0.31 -5.98 33.49
C GLU A 284 0.51 -7.34 34.21
N GLU A 285 1.27 -8.27 33.63
CA GLU A 285 1.64 -9.53 34.29
C GLU A 285 2.47 -9.32 35.57
N LYS A 286 3.32 -8.29 35.60
CA LYS A 286 4.13 -7.94 36.78
C LYS A 286 3.33 -7.23 37.86
N SER A 287 2.25 -6.53 37.52
CA SER A 287 1.36 -5.91 38.52
C SER A 287 0.48 -6.94 39.21
N ASP A 288 0.02 -7.97 38.49
CA ASP A 288 -0.83 -9.02 39.05
C ASP A 288 -0.08 -9.98 39.98
N GLN A 289 1.24 -10.16 39.78
CA GLN A 289 2.08 -10.97 40.68
C GLN A 289 2.44 -10.27 42.02
N LYS A 290 2.16 -8.98 42.14
CA LYS A 290 2.43 -8.19 43.36
C LYS A 290 1.21 -7.97 44.25
N SER A 291 0.05 -8.50 43.86
CA SER A 291 -1.20 -8.47 44.61
C SER A 291 -1.50 -9.85 45.22
#